data_AF-A0A8H5Z953-F1
#
_entry.id   AF-A0A8H5Z953-F1
#
_cell.length_a   1.000
_cell.length_b   1.000
_cell.length_c   1.000
_cell.angle_alpha   90.00
_cell.angle_beta   90.00
_cell.angle_gamma   90.00
#
_symmetry.space_group_name_H-M   'P 1'
#
loop_
_entity.id
_entity.type
_entity.pdbx_description
1 polymer ?
#
loop_
_entity_poly.entity_id
_entity_poly.type
_entity_poly.pdbx_seq_one_letter_code
_entity_poly.pdbx_strand_id
1 'polypeptide(L)'
;MQNLESLRHWKLNREAWGLHLQPIVNAPIQRLQILNLHGISKCKESPLIVDPNSFRTASFTSLTVSDYEESPQSTAALIQWPAQLEHFKFDSFYNNSSMMNYPMFQAWLSSHSESLKSIDIGYLSRNGGENKHVFDTTVFHNLESLTLSR
;
A
#
# COMPACT_ATOMS: atom_id res chain seq x y z
N MET A 1 0.19 -18.76 19.96
CA MET A 1 0.16 -17.46 19.22
C MET A 1 -0.44 -16.35 20.11
N GLN A 2 0.16 -16.05 21.27
CA GLN A 2 -0.46 -15.17 22.29
C GLN A 2 -0.01 -13.69 22.26
N ASN A 3 0.75 -13.26 21.25
CA ASN A 3 1.42 -11.94 21.28
C ASN A 3 1.05 -10.97 20.15
N LEU A 4 0.03 -11.30 19.34
CA LEU A 4 -0.40 -10.47 18.21
C LEU A 4 -1.46 -9.42 18.60
N GLU A 5 -2.21 -9.63 19.69
CA GLU A 5 -3.29 -8.73 20.10
C GLU A 5 -2.81 -7.33 20.52
N SER A 6 -1.57 -7.22 21.00
CA SER A 6 -0.94 -5.95 21.38
C SER A 6 -0.01 -5.39 20.31
N LEU A 7 0.15 -6.07 19.17
CA LEU A 7 1.10 -5.65 18.14
C LEU A 7 0.61 -4.37 17.46
N ARG A 8 1.36 -3.28 17.66
CA ARG A 8 1.07 -1.97 17.05
C ARG A 8 1.89 -1.74 15.79
N HIS A 9 3.09 -2.29 15.70
CA HIS A 9 3.98 -2.09 14.56
C HIS A 9 4.39 -3.44 14.00
N TRP A 10 4.12 -3.66 12.72
CA TRP A 10 4.50 -4.89 12.04
C TRP A 10 5.37 -4.55 10.84
N LYS A 11 6.64 -4.97 10.92
CA LYS A 11 7.60 -4.84 9.83
C LYS A 11 7.91 -6.24 9.30
N LEU A 12 7.66 -6.45 8.03
CA LEU A 12 7.95 -7.68 7.31
C LEU A 12 8.94 -7.38 6.20
N ASN A 13 10.02 -8.16 6.15
CA ASN A 13 11.00 -8.11 5.07
C ASN A 13 11.10 -9.50 4.47
N ARG A 14 11.21 -9.57 3.15
CA ARG A 14 11.36 -10.83 2.44
C ARG A 14 12.62 -11.58 2.87
N GLU A 15 12.44 -12.84 3.20
CA GLU A 15 13.49 -13.86 3.18
C GLU A 15 13.12 -14.83 2.03
N ALA A 16 14.00 -14.96 1.02
CA ALA A 16 13.88 -15.94 -0.08
C ALA A 16 12.55 -15.98 -0.87
N TRP A 17 12.09 -14.86 -1.47
CA TRP A 17 10.91 -14.77 -2.39
C TRP A 17 9.56 -15.26 -1.85
N GLY A 18 9.46 -15.62 -0.57
CA GLY A 18 8.25 -16.22 0.02
C GLY A 18 7.29 -15.24 0.72
N LEU A 19 7.54 -13.92 0.64
CA LEU A 19 6.67 -12.94 1.29
C LEU A 19 5.55 -12.51 0.34
N HIS A 20 4.31 -12.84 0.69
CA HIS A 20 3.10 -12.55 -0.10
C HIS A 20 2.06 -11.78 0.72
N LEU A 21 1.13 -11.10 0.06
CA LEU A 21 0.10 -10.31 0.74
C LEU A 21 -0.99 -11.14 1.44
N GLN A 22 -1.36 -12.30 0.88
CA GLN A 22 -2.49 -13.09 1.39
C GLN A 22 -2.35 -13.47 2.89
N PRO A 23 -1.19 -13.97 3.37
CA PRO A 23 -1.01 -14.25 4.79
C PRO A 23 -1.07 -13.00 5.68
N ILE A 24 -0.69 -11.83 5.15
CA ILE A 24 -0.66 -10.56 5.88
C ILE A 24 -2.08 -10.06 6.10
N VAL A 25 -2.93 -10.08 5.06
CA VAL A 25 -4.33 -9.63 5.16
C VAL A 25 -5.19 -10.55 6.03
N ASN A 26 -4.81 -11.84 6.12
CA ASN A 26 -5.51 -12.83 6.94
C ASN A 26 -5.04 -12.84 8.41
N ALA A 27 -4.04 -12.04 8.78
CA ALA A 27 -3.50 -12.04 10.13
C ALA A 27 -4.47 -11.36 11.12
N PRO A 28 -4.80 -11.99 12.27
CA PRO A 28 -5.76 -11.45 13.22
C PRO A 28 -5.14 -10.38 14.14
N ILE A 29 -4.68 -9.26 13.56
CA ILE A 29 -3.98 -8.19 14.30
C ILE A 29 -4.87 -6.95 14.40
N GLN A 30 -5.60 -6.85 15.50
CA GLN A 30 -6.64 -5.83 15.66
C GLN A 30 -6.10 -4.44 16.04
N ARG A 31 -4.91 -4.35 16.64
CA ARG A 31 -4.36 -3.10 17.18
C ARG A 31 -3.19 -2.54 16.36
N LEU A 32 -3.04 -3.01 15.13
CA LEU A 32 -1.96 -2.55 14.26
C LEU A 32 -2.14 -1.07 13.95
N GLN A 33 -1.05 -0.30 14.04
CA GLN A 33 -0.99 1.13 13.73
C GLN A 33 -0.07 1.39 12.54
N ILE A 34 1.01 0.61 12.42
CA ILE A 34 2.01 0.77 11.36
C ILE A 34 2.26 -0.59 10.70
N LEU A 35 2.09 -0.64 9.38
CA LEU A 35 2.42 -1.78 8.54
C LEU A 35 3.55 -1.40 7.57
N ASN A 36 4.69 -2.08 7.70
CA ASN A 36 5.87 -1.87 6.86
C ASN A 36 6.21 -3.15 6.11
N LEU A 37 6.09 -3.11 4.79
CA LEU A 37 6.30 -4.24 3.90
C LEU A 37 7.50 -3.98 2.99
N HIS A 38 8.45 -4.90 2.97
CA HIS A 38 9.61 -4.86 2.09
C HIS A 38 9.78 -6.21 1.39
N GLY A 39 9.88 -6.22 0.07
CA GLY A 39 10.15 -7.43 -0.70
C GLY A 39 8.91 -8.28 -1.01
N ILE A 40 7.72 -7.69 -1.10
CA ILE A 40 6.50 -8.45 -1.43
C ILE A 40 6.64 -9.04 -2.83
N SER A 41 6.62 -10.36 -2.92
CA SER A 41 6.70 -11.11 -4.18
C SER A 41 5.33 -11.36 -4.77
N LYS A 42 5.25 -11.29 -6.09
CA LYS A 42 4.02 -11.58 -6.85
C LYS A 42 3.55 -13.01 -6.56
N CYS A 43 2.32 -13.16 -6.08
CA CYS A 43 1.69 -14.48 -6.04
C CYS A 43 1.39 -14.96 -7.48
N LYS A 44 1.94 -16.13 -7.86
CA LYS A 44 1.73 -16.71 -9.21
C LYS A 44 0.38 -17.41 -9.36
N GLU A 45 -0.23 -17.81 -8.24
CA GLU A 45 -1.34 -18.76 -8.22
C GLU A 45 -2.71 -18.07 -8.19
N SER A 46 -2.81 -16.85 -7.66
CA SER A 46 -4.05 -16.06 -7.64
C SER A 46 -3.80 -14.60 -7.23
N PRO A 47 -4.62 -13.64 -7.70
CA PRO A 47 -4.60 -12.29 -7.17
C PRO A 47 -5.00 -12.30 -5.70
N LEU A 48 -4.54 -11.30 -4.93
CA LEU A 48 -4.96 -11.10 -3.54
C LEU A 48 -6.49 -11.17 -3.40
N ILE A 49 -6.97 -12.13 -2.61
CA ILE A 49 -8.38 -12.28 -2.28
C ILE A 49 -8.58 -11.54 -0.95
N VAL A 50 -9.00 -10.29 -1.04
CA VAL A 50 -9.51 -9.54 0.11
C VAL A 50 -11.01 -9.73 0.11
N ASP A 51 -11.57 -10.25 1.20
CA ASP A 51 -13.03 -10.26 1.40
C ASP A 51 -13.54 -8.82 1.24
N PRO A 52 -14.51 -8.52 0.36
CA PRO A 52 -15.06 -7.17 0.25
C PRO A 52 -15.51 -6.60 1.60
N ASN A 53 -15.95 -7.43 2.54
CA ASN A 53 -16.33 -7.03 3.90
C ASN A 53 -15.14 -6.63 4.77
N SER A 54 -13.92 -6.99 4.37
CA SER A 54 -12.69 -6.61 5.06
C SER A 54 -12.11 -5.29 4.55
N PHE A 55 -12.65 -4.69 3.47
CA PHE A 55 -12.28 -3.32 3.11
C PHE A 55 -12.66 -2.35 4.23
N ARG A 56 -11.78 -1.37 4.49
CA ARG A 56 -11.97 -0.36 5.53
C ARG A 56 -12.12 -0.93 6.95
N THR A 57 -11.51 -2.08 7.23
CA THR A 57 -11.58 -2.71 8.57
C THR A 57 -10.28 -2.72 9.34
N ALA A 58 -9.12 -2.66 8.67
CA ALA A 58 -7.85 -2.69 9.37
C ALA A 58 -7.60 -1.38 10.13
N SER A 59 -6.92 -1.49 11.27
CA SER A 59 -6.71 -0.36 12.20
C SER A 59 -5.45 0.45 11.93
N PHE A 60 -4.57 0.00 11.04
CA PHE A 60 -3.32 0.72 10.78
C PHE A 60 -3.58 2.02 10.03
N THR A 61 -2.86 3.07 10.41
CA THR A 61 -2.94 4.40 9.80
C THR A 61 -1.69 4.74 9.01
N SER A 62 -0.65 3.91 9.09
CA SER A 62 0.60 4.08 8.33
C SER A 62 0.91 2.83 7.53
N LEU A 63 1.11 3.01 6.23
CA LEU A 63 1.50 1.95 5.30
C LEU A 63 2.78 2.36 4.57
N THR A 64 3.83 1.55 4.72
CA THR A 64 5.03 1.63 3.89
C THR A 64 5.17 0.35 3.08
N VAL A 65 5.36 0.50 1.78
CA VAL A 65 5.62 -0.60 0.86
C VAL A 65 6.89 -0.29 0.08
N SER A 66 7.76 -1.29 -0.09
CA SER A 66 9.00 -1.17 -0.87
C SER A 66 9.39 -2.51 -1.47
N ASP A 67 10.12 -2.50 -2.60
CA ASP A 67 10.53 -3.73 -3.33
C ASP A 67 9.32 -4.67 -3.55
N TYR A 68 8.32 -4.19 -4.28
CA TYR A 68 6.97 -4.76 -4.30
C TYR A 68 6.54 -5.19 -5.71
N GLU A 69 6.11 -6.43 -5.87
CA GLU A 69 5.88 -7.09 -7.17
C GLU A 69 4.42 -7.47 -7.47
N GLU A 70 3.50 -7.12 -6.58
CA GLU A 70 2.09 -7.47 -6.71
C GLU A 70 1.35 -6.65 -7.78
N SER A 71 0.16 -7.14 -8.15
CA SER A 71 -0.68 -6.54 -9.19
C SER A 71 -1.29 -5.19 -8.77
N PRO A 72 -1.73 -4.34 -9.72
CA PRO A 72 -2.47 -3.12 -9.39
C PRO A 72 -3.74 -3.37 -8.56
N GLN A 73 -4.45 -4.47 -8.84
CA GLN A 73 -5.66 -4.85 -8.12
C GLN A 73 -5.35 -5.19 -6.65
N SER A 74 -4.29 -5.97 -6.41
CA SER A 74 -3.84 -6.30 -5.06
C SER A 74 -3.31 -5.09 -4.29
N THR A 75 -2.68 -4.15 -5.01
CA THR A 75 -2.21 -2.88 -4.45
C THR A 75 -3.36 -1.97 -4.04
N ALA A 76 -4.37 -1.83 -4.90
CA ALA A 76 -5.58 -1.08 -4.58
C ALA A 76 -6.27 -1.66 -3.34
N ALA A 77 -6.41 -3.00 -3.28
CA ALA A 77 -7.01 -3.68 -2.14
C ALA A 77 -6.22 -3.46 -0.84
N LEU A 78 -4.89 -3.52 -0.88
CA LEU A 78 -4.04 -3.23 0.28
C LEU A 78 -4.20 -1.78 0.77
N ILE A 79 -4.26 -0.81 -0.15
CA ILE A 79 -4.45 0.61 0.17
C ILE A 79 -5.85 0.87 0.74
N GLN A 80 -6.87 0.15 0.29
CA GLN A 80 -8.26 0.29 0.75
C GLN A 80 -8.61 -0.56 1.99
N TRP A 81 -7.70 -1.42 2.42
CA TRP A 81 -7.86 -2.27 3.60
C TRP A 81 -8.06 -1.50 4.93
N PRO A 82 -7.25 -0.47 5.25
CA PRO A 82 -7.42 0.25 6.51
C PRO A 82 -8.67 1.13 6.53
N ALA A 83 -9.29 1.28 7.70
CA ALA A 83 -10.45 2.16 7.89
C ALA A 83 -10.11 3.64 7.65
N GLN A 84 -8.88 4.03 7.97
CA GLN A 84 -8.31 5.36 7.76
C GLN A 84 -6.81 5.22 7.51
N LEU A 85 -6.27 6.01 6.58
CA LEU A 85 -4.84 6.05 6.29
C LEU A 85 -4.34 7.49 6.43
N GLU A 86 -3.34 7.71 7.27
CA GLU A 86 -2.72 9.02 7.52
C GLU A 86 -1.39 9.15 6.78
N HIS A 87 -0.60 8.08 6.73
CA HIS A 87 0.73 8.07 6.13
C HIS A 87 0.85 6.95 5.11
N PHE A 88 1.11 7.34 3.87
CA PHE A 88 1.34 6.40 2.78
C PHE A 88 2.72 6.60 2.18
N LYS A 89 3.50 5.52 2.12
CA LYS A 89 4.77 5.48 1.41
C LYS A 89 4.84 4.26 0.48
N PHE A 90 5.16 4.51 -0.78
CA PHE A 90 5.39 3.48 -1.79
C PHE A 90 6.74 3.71 -2.47
N ASP A 91 7.74 2.90 -2.12
CA ASP A 91 9.14 3.07 -2.51
C ASP A 91 9.59 2.02 -3.53
N SER A 92 10.55 2.40 -4.38
CA SER A 92 11.42 1.56 -5.23
C SER A 92 10.76 0.37 -5.97
N PHE A 93 10.57 0.55 -7.28
CA PHE A 93 9.86 -0.36 -8.19
C PHE A 93 10.75 -0.97 -9.30
N TYR A 94 11.97 -1.41 -8.99
CA TYR A 94 12.90 -1.85 -10.04
C TYR A 94 12.48 -3.14 -10.78
N ASN A 95 11.74 -4.04 -10.12
CA ASN A 95 11.49 -5.40 -10.62
C ASN A 95 10.01 -5.74 -10.89
N ASN A 96 9.08 -4.80 -10.67
CA ASN A 96 7.67 -5.10 -10.88
C ASN A 96 7.25 -4.85 -12.33
N SER A 97 6.79 -5.93 -12.97
CA SER A 97 6.32 -5.94 -14.36
C SER A 97 5.00 -5.21 -14.59
N SER A 98 4.23 -4.95 -13.52
CA SER A 98 2.92 -4.31 -13.60
C SER A 98 3.02 -2.80 -13.68
N MET A 99 2.31 -2.19 -14.63
CA MET A 99 2.27 -0.74 -14.75
C MET A 99 1.43 -0.14 -13.61
N MET A 100 2.03 0.75 -12.83
CA MET A 100 1.34 1.60 -11.86
C MET A 100 1.78 3.05 -12.09
N ASN A 101 0.84 3.99 -12.01
CA ASN A 101 1.07 5.40 -12.30
C ASN A 101 0.37 6.30 -11.27
N TYR A 102 0.69 7.60 -11.27
CA TYR A 102 0.11 8.54 -10.32
C TYR A 102 -1.43 8.61 -10.35
N PRO A 103 -2.11 8.63 -11.51
CA PRO A 103 -3.57 8.56 -11.55
C PRO A 103 -4.17 7.36 -10.80
N MET A 104 -3.54 6.19 -10.91
CA MET A 104 -3.98 4.99 -10.18
C MET A 104 -3.84 5.17 -8.68
N PHE A 105 -2.68 5.64 -8.20
CA PHE A 105 -2.49 5.91 -6.77
C PHE A 105 -3.45 6.99 -6.25
N GLN A 106 -3.67 8.07 -6.99
CA GLN A 106 -4.64 9.09 -6.63
C GLN A 106 -6.04 8.50 -6.48
N ALA A 107 -6.48 7.69 -7.45
CA ALA A 107 -7.79 7.04 -7.40
C ALA A 107 -7.90 6.10 -6.18
N TRP A 108 -6.87 5.32 -5.86
CA TRP A 108 -6.90 4.40 -4.73
C TRP A 108 -6.86 5.11 -3.37
N LEU A 109 -6.04 6.16 -3.27
CA LEU A 109 -5.88 6.97 -2.06
C LEU A 109 -7.09 7.90 -1.81
N SER A 110 -7.90 8.20 -2.83
CA SER A 110 -9.07 9.10 -2.69
C SER A 110 -10.05 8.67 -1.60
N SER A 111 -10.16 7.38 -1.32
CA SER A 111 -10.97 6.87 -0.20
C SER A 111 -10.49 7.35 1.18
N HIS A 112 -9.27 7.87 1.26
CA HIS A 112 -8.63 8.43 2.46
C HIS A 112 -8.40 9.94 2.34
N SER A 113 -9.16 10.63 1.48
CA SER A 113 -9.07 12.08 1.26
C SER A 113 -9.06 12.90 2.54
N GLU A 114 -9.90 12.51 3.50
CA GLU A 114 -10.08 13.20 4.78
C GLU A 114 -9.06 12.81 5.85
N SER A 115 -8.29 11.74 5.68
CA SER A 115 -7.36 11.27 6.71
C SER A 115 -5.89 11.40 6.34
N LEU A 116 -5.56 11.40 5.05
CA LEU A 116 -4.17 11.44 4.58
C LEU A 116 -3.49 12.76 4.94
N LYS A 117 -2.34 12.64 5.62
CA LYS A 117 -1.44 13.73 6.00
C LYS A 117 -0.13 13.71 5.22
N SER A 118 0.37 12.53 4.86
CA SER A 118 1.59 12.43 4.06
C SER A 118 1.50 11.35 2.98
N ILE A 119 1.94 11.71 1.78
CA ILE A 119 2.04 10.82 0.62
C ILE A 119 3.48 10.87 0.10
N ASP A 120 4.15 9.73 0.05
CA ASP A 120 5.46 9.55 -0.57
C ASP A 120 5.38 8.44 -1.62
N ILE A 121 5.46 8.82 -2.90
CA ILE A 121 5.46 7.89 -4.02
C ILE A 121 6.81 8.00 -4.74
N GLY A 122 7.63 6.98 -4.55
CA GLY A 122 8.93 6.80 -5.17
C GLY A 122 8.85 6.48 -6.66
N TYR A 123 9.99 6.06 -7.23
CA TYR A 123 10.14 5.69 -8.64
C TYR A 123 9.07 4.69 -9.10
N LEU A 124 8.13 5.15 -9.93
CA LEU A 124 7.16 4.30 -10.61
C LEU A 124 7.77 3.68 -11.88
N SER A 125 7.18 2.58 -12.37
CA SER A 125 7.74 1.81 -13.49
C SER A 125 8.16 2.68 -14.68
N ARG A 126 9.30 2.33 -15.30
CA ARG A 126 9.92 3.07 -16.42
C ARG A 126 9.01 3.25 -17.65
N ASN A 127 7.99 2.40 -17.78
CA ASN A 127 7.03 2.42 -18.89
C ASN A 127 5.76 3.26 -18.60
N GLY A 128 5.64 3.85 -17.40
CA GLY A 128 4.53 4.72 -16.99
C GLY A 128 4.54 6.13 -17.62
N GLY A 129 5.59 6.45 -18.40
CA GLY A 129 6.00 7.81 -18.78
C GLY A 129 5.13 8.55 -19.80
N GLU A 130 4.01 7.99 -20.26
CA GLU A 130 3.14 8.69 -21.23
C GLU A 130 2.00 9.49 -20.58
N ASN A 131 1.66 9.20 -19.32
CA ASN A 131 0.60 9.92 -18.62
C ASN A 131 1.18 11.13 -17.87
N LYS A 132 1.18 12.28 -18.55
CA LYS A 132 1.47 13.63 -18.01
C LYS A 132 0.46 14.11 -16.95
N HIS A 133 -0.31 13.21 -16.35
CA HIS A 133 -1.28 13.57 -15.33
C HIS A 133 -0.56 13.90 -14.03
N VAL A 134 -0.71 15.16 -13.63
CA VAL A 134 -0.30 15.67 -12.33
C VAL A 134 -1.15 15.00 -11.26
N PHE A 135 -0.51 14.53 -10.19
CA PHE A 135 -1.20 14.05 -8.99
C PHE A 135 -1.96 15.23 -8.37
N ASP A 136 -3.29 15.20 -8.42
CA ASP A 136 -4.15 16.26 -7.92
C ASP A 136 -4.25 16.18 -6.40
N THR A 137 -3.56 17.10 -5.73
CA THR A 137 -3.54 17.18 -4.27
C THR A 137 -4.78 17.81 -3.68
N THR A 138 -5.62 18.50 -4.48
CA THR A 138 -6.80 19.21 -3.96
C THR A 138 -7.84 18.26 -3.39
N VAL A 139 -7.78 16.98 -3.77
CA VAL A 139 -8.62 15.90 -3.23
C VAL A 139 -8.28 15.58 -1.77
N PHE A 140 -7.09 15.91 -1.26
CA PHE A 140 -6.63 15.52 0.07
C PHE A 140 -6.59 16.72 1.02
N HIS A 141 -7.69 16.95 1.74
CA HIS A 141 -7.90 18.18 2.51
C HIS A 141 -6.92 18.39 3.69
N ASN A 142 -6.39 17.29 4.24
CA ASN A 142 -5.48 17.30 5.39
C ASN A 142 -4.02 17.01 5.01
N LEU A 143 -3.68 17.07 3.72
CA LEU A 143 -2.34 16.73 3.23
C LEU A 143 -1.32 17.80 3.65
N GLU A 144 -0.36 17.39 4.47
CA GLU A 144 0.73 18.23 4.98
C GLU A 144 2.01 18.05 4.16
N SER A 145 2.22 16.87 3.57
CA SER A 145 3.44 16.54 2.82
C SER A 145 3.16 15.66 1.60
N LEU A 146 3.74 16.04 0.46
CA LEU A 146 3.74 15.27 -0.77
C LEU A 146 5.18 15.11 -1.31
N THR A 147 5.60 13.88 -1.53
CA THR A 147 6.84 13.55 -2.25
C THR A 147 6.52 12.67 -3.45
N LEU A 148 6.94 13.11 -4.64
CA LEU A 148 6.80 12.38 -5.89
C LEU A 148 8.19 12.27 -6.55
N SER A 149 8.73 11.07 -6.65
CA SER A 149 10.03 10.82 -7.29
C SER A 149 9.85 10.32 -8.72
N ARG A 150 10.67 10.82 -9.65
CA ARG A 150 10.68 10.45 -11.07
C ARG A 150 11.67 9.34 -11.36
#